data_AF-A0AAW8F435-F1
#
_entry.id   AF-A0AAW8F435-F1
#
_cell.length_a   1.000
_cell.length_b   1.000
_cell.length_c   1.000
_cell.angle_alpha   90.00
_cell.angle_beta   90.00
_cell.angle_gamma   90.00
#
_symmetry.space_group_name_H-M   'P 1'
#
loop_
_entity.id
_entity.type
_entity.pdbx_description
1 polymer ?
#
loop_
_entity_poly.entity_id
_entity_poly.type
_entity_poly.pdbx_seq_one_letter_code
_entity_poly.pdbx_strand_id
1 'polypeptide(L)' 'MAHAHSRPRFVVQQKRTPRGPEPAIIHVDDCSMIEGRPHPISEHDARVSLTDPNLEPCAFCRPDTELGILD' A
#
# COMPACT_ATOMS: atom_id res chain seq x y z
N MET A 1 18.87 4.08 -23.67
CA MET A 1 17.61 4.57 -23.09
C MET A 1 16.91 3.39 -22.44
N ALA A 2 16.66 3.41 -21.12
CA ALA A 2 15.59 2.64 -20.44
C ALA A 2 15.72 2.75 -18.90
N HIS A 3 14.99 3.72 -18.34
CA HIS A 3 14.39 3.72 -17.01
C HIS A 3 15.26 3.46 -15.77
N ALA A 4 15.96 4.51 -15.32
CA ALA A 4 16.18 4.71 -13.89
C ALA A 4 14.86 5.16 -13.23
N HIS A 5 13.86 4.28 -13.17
CA HIS A 5 12.73 4.46 -12.26
C HIS A 5 13.17 3.91 -10.90
N SER A 6 13.64 4.80 -10.03
CA SER A 6 13.62 4.56 -8.59
C SER A 6 12.18 4.27 -8.20
N ARG A 7 11.82 2.98 -8.16
CA ARG A 7 10.43 2.50 -8.09
C ARG A 7 9.77 2.99 -6.80
N PRO A 8 8.49 3.39 -6.82
CA PRO A 8 7.75 3.54 -5.58
C PRO A 8 7.77 2.18 -4.87
N ARG A 9 8.34 2.10 -3.67
CA ARG A 9 8.22 0.89 -2.87
C ARG A 9 6.87 0.98 -2.16
N PHE A 10 6.12 -0.10 -2.11
CA PHE A 10 4.83 -0.10 -1.43
C PHE A 10 5.01 -0.72 -0.05
N VAL A 11 4.19 -0.29 0.90
CA VAL A 11 4.18 -0.86 2.25
C VAL A 11 2.76 -1.14 2.70
N VAL A 12 2.60 -2.19 3.50
CA VAL A 12 1.35 -2.50 4.17
C VAL A 12 1.46 -2.10 5.63
N GLN A 13 0.58 -1.22 6.06
CA GLN A 13 0.33 -0.92 7.45
C GLN A 13 -0.72 -1.89 8.01
N GLN A 14 -0.27 -2.88 8.77
CA GLN A 14 -1.16 -3.81 9.47
C GLN A 14 -1.69 -3.18 10.75
N LYS A 15 -3.01 -2.99 10.83
CA LYS A 15 -3.69 -2.64 12.09
C LYS A 15 -3.85 -3.91 12.94
N ARG A 16 -2.98 -4.09 13.92
CA ARG A 16 -3.14 -5.14 14.93
C ARG A 16 -4.14 -4.69 15.98
N THR A 17 -5.36 -5.22 15.92
CA THR A 17 -6.35 -4.99 16.97
C THR A 17 -6.66 -6.27 17.75
N PRO A 18 -7.01 -6.17 19.03
CA PRO A 18 -7.41 -7.32 19.84
C PRO A 18 -8.82 -7.86 19.50
N ARG A 19 -9.56 -7.23 18.57
CA ARG A 19 -10.99 -7.53 18.29
C ARG A 19 -11.25 -8.21 16.94
N GLY A 20 -10.24 -8.41 16.11
CA GLY A 20 -10.39 -9.10 14.82
C GLY A 20 -9.44 -8.58 13.75
N PRO A 21 -9.49 -9.15 12.53
CA PRO A 21 -8.74 -8.64 11.40
C PRO A 21 -9.32 -7.27 11.02
N GLU A 22 -8.62 -6.20 11.36
CA GLU A 22 -8.92 -4.89 10.78
C GLU A 22 -8.28 -4.78 9.40
N PRO A 23 -8.90 -3.98 8.51
CA PRO A 23 -8.34 -3.79 7.20
C PRO A 23 -6.97 -3.14 7.28
N ALA A 24 -5.99 -3.74 6.59
CA ALA A 24 -4.66 -3.17 6.52
C ALA A 24 -4.63 -2.09 5.43
N ILE A 25 -3.84 -1.04 5.66
CA ILE A 25 -3.78 0.09 4.74
C ILE A 25 -2.51 -0.03 3.90
N ILE A 26 -2.62 0.12 2.59
CA ILE A 26 -1.47 0.15 1.69
C ILE A 26 -1.03 1.60 1.50
N HIS A 27 0.28 1.83 1.61
CA HIS A 27 0.90 3.11 1.34
C HIS A 27 2.03 2.96 0.32
N VAL A 28 2.47 4.08 -0.26
CA VAL A 28 3.82 4.19 -0.85
C VAL A 28 4.83 4.37 0.29
N ASP A 29 6.08 3.97 0.09
CA ASP A 29 7.14 3.97 1.10
C ASP A 29 7.50 5.37 1.59
N ASP A 30 7.26 6.38 0.77
CA ASP A 30 7.46 7.79 1.10
C ASP A 30 6.25 8.44 1.81
N CYS A 31 5.26 7.65 2.24
CA CYS A 31 4.07 8.20 2.89
C CYS A 31 4.33 8.53 4.37
N SER A 32 4.22 9.81 4.74
CA SER A 32 4.35 10.26 6.13
C SER A 32 3.20 9.83 7.05
N MET A 33 2.11 9.31 6.49
CA MET A 33 0.93 8.85 7.23
C MET A 33 1.03 7.40 7.71
N ILE A 34 2.14 6.72 7.43
CA ILE A 34 2.37 5.35 7.89
C ILE A 34 2.50 5.34 9.41
N GLU A 35 1.64 4.59 10.09
CA GLU A 35 1.73 4.40 11.54
C GLU A 35 2.13 2.97 11.90
N GLY A 36 2.86 2.83 13.01
CA GLY A 36 3.30 1.53 13.49
C GLY A 36 4.46 0.96 12.69
N ARG A 37 4.41 -0.35 12.37
CA ARG A 37 5.49 -1.04 11.67
C ARG A 37 5.04 -1.40 10.25
N PRO A 38 5.39 -0.60 9.23
CA PRO A 38 5.09 -0.94 7.84
C PRO A 38 5.82 -2.20 7.42
N HIS A 39 5.14 -3.03 6.63
CA HIS A 39 5.75 -4.16 5.96
C HIS A 39 5.96 -3.84 4.48
N PRO A 40 7.20 -3.74 3.99
CA PRO A 40 7.45 -3.47 2.57
C PRO A 40 6.96 -4.65 1.74
N ILE A 41 6.27 -4.33 0.65
CA ILE A 41 5.73 -5.29 -0.30
C ILE A 41 6.08 -4.88 -1.74
N SER A 42 5.98 -5.84 -2.65
CA SER A 42 6.22 -5.57 -4.07
C SER A 42 5.04 -4.81 -4.69
N GLU A 43 5.28 -4.12 -5.80
CA GLU A 43 4.25 -3.48 -6.61
C GLU A 43 3.12 -4.47 -7.03
N HIS A 44 3.50 -5.70 -7.37
CA HIS A 44 2.55 -6.76 -7.70
C HIS A 44 1.69 -7.16 -6.48
N ASP A 45 2.31 -7.35 -5.32
CA ASP A 45 1.61 -7.68 -4.09
C ASP A 45 0.67 -6.55 -3.68
N ALA A 46 1.08 -5.29 -3.88
CA ALA A 46 0.26 -4.12 -3.60
C ALA A 46 -0.98 -4.12 -4.51
N ARG A 47 -0.80 -4.40 -5.80
CA ARG A 47 -1.91 -4.51 -6.75
C ARG A 47 -2.89 -5.62 -6.36
N VAL A 48 -2.39 -6.82 -6.04
CA VAL A 48 -3.23 -7.94 -5.59
C VAL A 48 -3.94 -7.58 -4.29
N SER A 49 -3.23 -6.97 -3.35
CA SER A 49 -3.77 -6.57 -2.07
C SER A 49 -4.89 -5.54 -2.22
N LEU A 50 -4.76 -4.56 -3.11
CA LEU A 50 -5.83 -3.58 -3.37
C LEU A 50 -7.09 -4.17 -4.03
N THR A 51 -7.05 -5.43 -4.47
CA THR A 51 -8.26 -6.15 -4.89
C THR A 51 -9.00 -6.84 -3.73
N ASP A 52 -8.36 -6.95 -2.56
CA ASP A 52 -8.96 -7.54 -1.37
C ASP A 52 -9.83 -6.49 -0.64
N PRO A 53 -11.12 -6.78 -0.36
CA PRO A 53 -11.98 -5.86 0.38
C PRO A 53 -11.54 -5.61 1.83
N ASN A 54 -10.61 -6.42 2.36
CA ASN A 54 -10.00 -6.23 3.67
C ASN A 54 -8.75 -5.36 3.61
N LEU A 55 -8.40 -4.77 2.46
CA LEU A 55 -7.23 -3.92 2.30
C LEU A 55 -7.64 -2.61 1.66
N GLU A 56 -7.25 -1.51 2.30
CA GLU A 56 -7.64 -0.18 1.84
C GLU A 56 -6.41 0.57 1.30
N PRO A 57 -6.50 1.25 0.15
CA PRO A 57 -5.47 2.18 -0.26
C PRO A 57 -5.46 3.40 0.65
N CYS A 58 -4.27 3.91 0.95
CA CYS A 58 -4.13 5.19 1.62
C CYS A 58 -4.71 6.30 0.74
N ALA A 59 -5.74 6.99 1.22
CA ALA A 59 -6.38 8.10 0.50
C ALA A 59 -5.44 9.31 0.27
N PHE A 60 -4.34 9.41 1.03
CA PHE A 60 -3.36 10.49 0.92
C PHE A 60 -2.35 10.27 -0.21
N CYS A 61 -1.64 9.13 -0.19
CA CYS A 61 -0.65 8.83 -1.22
C CYS A 61 -1.21 8.08 -2.43
N ARG A 62 -2.49 7.66 -2.38
CA ARG A 62 -3.24 7.02 -3.47
C ARG A 62 -2.42 5.97 -4.24
N PRO A 63 -1.95 4.91 -3.56
CA PRO A 63 -1.16 3.87 -4.22
C PRO A 63 -1.95 3.16 -5.32
N ASP A 64 -3.28 3.13 -5.22
CA ASP A 64 -4.22 2.65 -6.23
C ASP A 64 -4.10 3.40 -7.57
N THR A 65 -3.99 4.73 -7.52
CA THR A 65 -3.83 5.57 -8.71
C THR A 65 -2.44 5.41 -9.32
N GLU A 66 -1.40 5.40 -8.48
CA GLU A 66 -0.02 5.19 -8.93
C GLU A 66 0.16 3.80 -9.59
N LEU A 67 -0.55 2.79 -9.09
CA LEU A 67 -0.57 1.44 -9.65
C LEU A 67 -1.49 1.29 -10.87
N GLY A 68 -2.27 2.32 -11.21
CA GLY A 68 -3.23 2.32 -12.32
C GLY A 68 -4.41 1.36 -12.12
N ILE A 69 -4.86 1.17 -10.88
CA ILE A 69 -5.95 0.25 -10.54
C ILE A 69 -7.32 0.93 -10.66
N LEU A 70 -7.39 2.22 -10.34
CA LEU A 70 -8.55 3.07 -10.58
C LEU A 70 -8.24 4.00 -11.75
N ASP A 71 -8.99 3.84 -12.85
CA ASP A 71 -9.05 4.76 -13.99
C ASP A 71 -9.76 6.07 -13.60
#